data_AF-A0A7C5RBC9-F1
#
_entry.id   AF-A0A7C5RBC9-F1
#
_cell.length_a   1.000
_cell.length_b   1.000
_cell.length_c   1.000
_cell.angle_alpha   90.00
_cell.angle_beta   90.00
_cell.angle_gamma   90.00
#
_symmetry.space_group_name_H-M   'P 1'
#
loop_
_entity.id
_entity.type
_entity.pdbx_description
1 polymer ?
#
loop_
_entity_poly.entity_id
_entity_poly.type
_entity_poly.pdbx_seq_one_letter_code
_entity_poly.pdbx_strand_id
1 'polypeptide(L)'
;MALVAMRVYEVRVKILSPTIITRRKTENGFLGPLDYIPAQTLRGAVVSSLFMEGLMDRNRMRAEEEAPTVLSSPAYPVIGGARTYPAHPFAMECKVCAEKGEATLVGELDPRKLEDSLAERRDLELVPVECGSGHRALKPLHPNKFLVLEGGKFSAPKER
;
A
#
# COMPACT_ATOMS: atom_id res chain seq x y z
N MET A 1 0.65 32.01 -9.02
CA MET A 1 0.87 31.01 -7.95
C MET A 1 2.23 30.38 -8.19
N ALA A 2 3.17 30.54 -7.25
CA ALA A 2 4.46 29.85 -7.37
C ALA A 2 4.23 28.35 -7.19
N LEU A 3 4.71 27.54 -8.14
CA LEU A 3 4.76 26.08 -7.99
C LEU A 3 5.72 25.77 -6.84
N VAL A 4 5.17 25.45 -5.66
CA VAL A 4 5.95 24.95 -4.54
C VAL A 4 6.48 23.58 -4.95
N ALA A 5 7.81 23.47 -5.12
CA ALA A 5 8.45 22.23 -5.49
C ALA A 5 8.23 21.18 -4.39
N MET A 6 7.46 20.14 -4.69
CA MET A 6 7.23 19.02 -3.78
C MET A 6 8.53 18.22 -3.63
N ARG A 7 9.03 18.11 -2.40
CA ARG A 7 10.20 17.28 -2.09
C ARG A 7 9.72 15.91 -1.65
N VAL A 8 10.21 14.87 -2.31
CA VAL A 8 9.89 13.48 -1.98
C VAL A 8 11.11 12.85 -1.32
N TYR A 9 10.89 12.27 -0.13
CA TYR A 9 11.91 11.54 0.61
C TYR A 9 11.54 10.07 0.70
N GLU A 10 12.49 9.19 0.40
CA GLU A 10 12.35 7.76 0.68
C GLU A 10 12.97 7.44 2.03
N VAL A 11 12.17 6.84 2.91
CA VAL A 11 12.61 6.46 4.26
C VAL A 11 12.46 4.96 4.43
N ARG A 12 13.52 4.31 4.90
CA ARG A 12 13.48 2.89 5.30
C ARG A 12 13.44 2.79 6.82
N VAL A 13 12.36 2.22 7.33
CA VAL A 13 12.16 2.03 8.77
C VAL A 13 12.48 0.59 9.13
N LYS A 14 13.39 0.40 10.09
CA LYS A 14 13.69 -0.91 10.67
C LYS A 14 13.05 -0.99 12.06
N ILE A 15 12.13 -1.93 12.22
CA ILE A 15 11.53 -2.24 13.52
C ILE A 15 12.53 -3.08 14.32
N LEU A 16 12.94 -2.60 15.51
CA LEU A 16 13.95 -3.24 16.35
C LEU A 16 13.35 -4.14 17.45
N SER A 17 12.06 -4.02 17.70
CA SER A 17 11.32 -4.78 18.71
C SER A 17 9.92 -5.12 18.21
N PRO A 18 9.27 -6.17 18.74
CA PRO A 18 7.87 -6.46 18.40
C PRO A 18 7.00 -5.20 18.57
N THR A 19 6.43 -4.73 17.47
CA THR A 19 5.65 -3.49 17.43
C THR A 19 4.22 -3.82 17.06
N ILE A 20 3.27 -3.43 17.91
CA ILE A 20 1.84 -3.62 17.65
C ILE A 20 1.33 -2.39 16.88
N ILE A 21 0.95 -2.59 15.63
CA ILE A 21 0.30 -1.57 14.82
C ILE A 21 -1.18 -1.95 14.72
N THR A 22 -2.07 -1.08 15.18
CA THR A 22 -3.49 -1.41 15.25
C THR A 22 -4.30 -0.78 14.12
N ARG A 23 -5.27 -1.55 13.61
CA ARG A 23 -6.35 -1.02 12.77
C ARG A 23 -7.37 -0.34 13.67
N ARG A 24 -7.51 0.98 13.56
CA ARG A 24 -8.53 1.74 14.28
C ARG A 24 -9.92 1.38 13.75
N LYS A 25 -10.86 1.10 14.67
CA LYS A 25 -12.30 1.02 14.39
C LYS A 25 -12.93 2.28 14.96
N THR A 26 -13.14 3.29 14.11
CA THR A 26 -13.76 4.57 14.49
C THR A 26 -13.17 5.19 15.76
N GLU A 27 -13.92 5.98 16.53
CA GLU A 27 -13.43 6.71 17.71
C GLU A 27 -13.05 5.79 18.89
N ASN A 28 -13.64 4.60 18.99
CA ASN A 28 -13.42 3.68 20.11
C ASN A 28 -13.36 2.22 19.64
N GLY A 29 -12.15 1.69 19.44
CA GLY A 29 -11.93 0.25 19.29
C GLY A 29 -10.77 -0.14 18.37
N PHE A 30 -10.30 -1.37 18.56
CA PHE A 30 -9.30 -2.01 17.71
C PHE A 30 -9.96 -3.17 16.94
N LEU A 31 -9.79 -3.18 15.61
CA LEU A 31 -10.29 -4.26 14.74
C LEU A 31 -9.34 -5.46 14.70
N GLY A 32 -8.04 -5.20 14.80
CA GLY A 32 -6.98 -6.20 14.68
C GLY A 32 -5.63 -5.56 14.38
N PRO A 33 -4.55 -6.35 14.36
CA PRO A 33 -3.23 -5.88 13.98
C PRO A 33 -3.15 -5.56 12.47
N LEU A 34 -2.23 -4.68 12.10
CA LEU A 34 -1.82 -4.39 10.74
C LEU A 34 -0.36 -4.84 10.53
N ASP A 35 -0.07 -5.33 9.33
CA ASP A 35 1.28 -5.73 8.92
C ASP A 35 2.08 -4.59 8.25
N TYR A 36 1.59 -3.37 8.36
CA TYR A 36 2.19 -2.15 7.78
C TYR A 36 1.87 -0.93 8.65
N ILE A 37 2.69 0.13 8.55
CA ILE A 37 2.43 1.37 9.29
C ILE A 37 1.53 2.29 8.44
N PRO A 38 0.35 2.70 8.93
CA PRO A 38 -0.51 3.62 8.20
C PRO A 38 0.12 4.98 7.96
N ALA A 39 -0.23 5.61 6.82
CA ALA A 39 0.17 6.97 6.46
C ALA A 39 -0.14 7.98 7.56
N GLN A 40 -1.33 7.92 8.15
CA GLN A 40 -1.77 8.82 9.22
C GLN A 40 -0.90 8.69 10.48
N THR A 41 -0.51 7.46 10.83
CA THR A 41 0.38 7.20 11.97
C THR A 41 1.77 7.78 11.73
N LEU A 42 2.33 7.58 10.54
CA LEU A 42 3.65 8.14 10.18
C LEU A 42 3.62 9.66 10.18
N ARG A 43 2.63 10.26 9.53
CA ARG A 43 2.46 11.70 9.50
C ARG A 43 2.32 12.27 10.91
N GLY A 44 1.45 11.67 11.72
CA GLY A 44 1.26 12.06 13.11
C GLY A 44 2.58 12.02 13.90
N ALA A 45 3.35 10.93 13.78
CA ALA A 45 4.64 10.80 14.42
C ALA A 45 5.64 11.91 13.99
N VAL A 46 5.71 12.21 12.70
CA VAL A 46 6.58 13.29 12.17
C VAL A 46 6.17 14.65 12.72
N VAL A 47 4.88 15.00 12.61
CA VAL A 47 4.37 16.30 13.09
C VAL A 47 4.56 16.44 14.60
N SER A 48 4.27 15.38 15.37
CA SER A 48 4.49 15.37 16.82
C SER A 48 5.96 15.51 17.20
N SER A 49 6.90 14.85 16.48
CA SER A 49 8.33 14.99 16.75
C SER A 49 8.80 16.43 16.52
N LEU A 50 8.41 17.04 15.40
CA LEU A 50 8.76 18.42 15.08
C LEU A 50 8.25 19.40 16.14
N PHE A 51 7.03 19.17 16.65
CA PHE A 51 6.48 19.97 17.74
C PHE A 51 7.27 19.79 19.04
N MET A 52 7.58 18.54 19.43
CA MET A 52 8.35 18.24 20.64
C MET A 52 9.77 18.80 20.60
N GLU A 53 10.40 18.84 19.43
CA GLU A 53 11.73 19.42 19.22
C GLU A 53 11.72 20.96 19.14
N GLY A 54 10.54 21.59 19.21
CA GLY A 54 10.40 23.05 19.09
C GLY A 54 10.60 23.59 17.67
N LEU A 55 10.66 22.71 16.66
CA LEU A 55 10.76 23.07 15.23
C LEU A 55 9.40 23.46 14.63
N MET A 56 8.31 23.19 15.35
CA MET A 56 6.94 23.53 15.01
C MET A 56 6.21 24.09 16.23
N ASP A 57 5.51 25.21 16.08
CA ASP A 57 4.68 25.79 17.14
C ASP A 57 3.21 25.33 17.06
N ARG A 58 2.38 25.74 18.04
CA ARG A 58 0.96 25.36 18.09
C ARG A 58 0.14 25.89 16.91
N ASN A 59 0.49 27.08 16.39
CA ASN A 59 -0.23 27.68 15.27
C ASN A 59 0.03 26.89 13.99
N ARG A 60 1.29 26.53 13.75
CA ARG A 60 1.70 25.70 12.61
C ARG A 60 1.16 24.28 12.71
N MET A 61 1.07 23.72 13.92
CA MET A 61 0.44 22.42 14.14
C MET A 61 -1.06 22.43 13.77
N ARG A 62 -1.80 23.48 14.12
CA ARG A 62 -3.21 23.65 13.70
C ARG A 62 -3.33 23.84 12.19
N ALA A 63 -2.44 24.65 11.60
CA ALA A 63 -2.41 24.84 10.15
C ALA A 63 -2.17 23.52 9.39
N GLU A 64 -1.36 22.61 9.94
CA GLU A 64 -1.18 21.27 9.38
C GLU A 64 -2.46 20.42 9.42
N GLU A 65 -3.39 20.66 10.34
CA GLU A 65 -4.66 19.93 10.37
C GLU A 65 -5.59 20.36 9.23
N GLU A 66 -5.67 21.66 8.98
CA GLU A 66 -6.53 22.26 7.95
C GLU A 66 -5.93 22.14 6.55
N ALA A 67 -4.62 22.35 6.42
CA ALA A 67 -3.89 22.35 5.16
C ALA A 67 -2.56 21.58 5.29
N PRO A 68 -2.59 20.24 5.19
CA PRO A 68 -1.41 19.40 5.35
C PRO A 68 -0.29 19.76 4.36
N THR A 69 0.89 20.11 4.86
CA THR A 69 2.10 20.28 4.01
C THR A 69 3.01 19.05 4.06
N VAL A 70 2.85 18.22 5.10
CA VAL A 70 3.53 16.93 5.22
C VAL A 70 2.57 15.82 4.80
N LEU A 71 2.90 15.15 3.71
CA LEU A 71 2.21 13.96 3.21
C LEU A 71 3.08 12.72 3.43
N SER A 72 2.45 11.59 3.72
CA SER A 72 3.11 10.31 3.86
C SER A 72 2.30 9.24 3.13
N SER A 73 2.99 8.34 2.42
CA SER A 73 2.41 7.06 2.04
C SER A 73 2.45 6.10 3.24
N PRO A 74 1.66 5.02 3.26
CA PRO A 74 1.85 3.94 4.20
C PRO A 74 3.23 3.30 4.05
N ALA A 75 3.82 2.81 5.14
CA ALA A 75 5.05 2.03 5.10
C ALA A 75 4.71 0.55 5.05
N TYR A 76 4.67 0.01 3.82
CA TYR A 76 4.49 -1.41 3.55
C TYR A 76 5.75 -2.23 3.88
N PRO A 77 5.61 -3.51 4.22
CA PRO A 77 6.75 -4.35 4.56
C PRO A 77 7.69 -4.53 3.36
N VAL A 78 8.98 -4.71 3.63
CA VAL A 78 9.95 -5.13 2.61
C VAL A 78 10.08 -6.65 2.70
N ILE A 79 9.71 -7.36 1.63
CA ILE A 79 9.73 -8.83 1.57
C ILE A 79 10.86 -9.24 0.64
N GLY A 80 11.78 -10.10 1.11
CA GLY A 80 12.90 -10.57 0.29
C GLY A 80 13.89 -9.47 -0.14
N GLY A 81 13.87 -8.30 0.50
CA GLY A 81 14.65 -7.13 0.09
C GLY A 81 13.98 -6.26 -0.97
N ALA A 82 12.81 -6.66 -1.46
CA ALA A 82 12.04 -5.96 -2.47
C ALA A 82 10.90 -5.12 -1.85
N ARG A 83 10.55 -4.03 -2.55
CA ARG A 83 9.43 -3.17 -2.16
C ARG A 83 8.12 -3.93 -2.34
N THR A 84 7.15 -3.61 -1.50
CA THR A 84 5.81 -4.16 -1.65
C THR A 84 4.76 -3.08 -1.78
N TYR A 85 3.65 -3.44 -2.41
CA TYR A 85 2.49 -2.60 -2.67
C TYR A 85 1.22 -3.35 -2.28
N PRO A 86 0.17 -2.66 -1.81
CA PRO A 86 -1.10 -3.33 -1.56
C PRO A 86 -1.65 -3.86 -2.88
N ALA A 87 -2.15 -5.08 -2.90
CA ALA A 87 -2.91 -5.55 -4.04
C ALA A 87 -4.17 -4.69 -4.20
N HIS A 88 -4.47 -4.24 -5.41
CA HIS A 88 -5.71 -3.51 -5.72
C HIS A 88 -6.87 -4.50 -5.98
N PRO A 89 -8.13 -4.03 -5.99
CA PRO A 89 -9.30 -4.91 -6.13
C PRO A 89 -9.37 -5.77 -7.40
N PHE A 90 -8.69 -5.36 -8.47
CA PHE A 90 -8.66 -6.07 -9.74
C PHE A 90 -7.51 -7.10 -9.86
N ALA A 91 -6.63 -7.18 -8.86
CA ALA A 91 -5.57 -8.18 -8.81
C ALA A 91 -6.10 -9.50 -8.24
N MET A 92 -5.99 -10.56 -9.03
CA MET A 92 -6.54 -11.88 -8.72
C MET A 92 -5.44 -12.95 -8.72
N GLU A 93 -5.67 -14.03 -7.98
CA GLU A 93 -4.82 -15.24 -7.95
C GLU A 93 -5.63 -16.44 -8.43
N CYS A 94 -5.05 -17.27 -9.30
CA CYS A 94 -5.69 -18.49 -9.75
C CYS A 94 -5.55 -19.60 -8.69
N LYS A 95 -6.68 -20.08 -8.16
CA LYS A 95 -6.71 -21.13 -7.12
C LYS A 95 -6.17 -22.47 -7.64
N VAL A 96 -6.50 -22.85 -8.88
CA VAL A 96 -6.08 -24.14 -9.46
C VAL A 96 -4.58 -24.17 -9.70
N CYS A 97 -3.99 -23.07 -10.18
CA CYS A 97 -2.54 -22.97 -10.32
C CYS A 97 -1.86 -22.97 -8.95
N ALA A 98 -2.41 -22.25 -7.96
CA ALA A 98 -1.87 -22.23 -6.61
C ALA A 98 -1.84 -23.62 -5.96
N GLU A 99 -2.88 -24.44 -6.14
CA GLU A 99 -2.92 -25.85 -5.67
C GLU A 99 -1.84 -26.72 -6.32
N LYS A 100 -1.38 -26.38 -7.52
CA LYS A 100 -0.28 -27.03 -8.22
C LYS A 100 1.10 -26.48 -7.84
N GLY A 101 1.16 -25.53 -6.91
CA GLY A 101 2.40 -24.85 -6.50
C GLY A 101 2.81 -23.67 -7.39
N GLU A 102 1.93 -23.22 -8.30
CA GLU A 102 2.19 -22.10 -9.21
C GLU A 102 1.39 -20.85 -8.80
N ALA A 103 2.07 -19.83 -8.27
CA ALA A 103 1.45 -18.55 -7.93
C ALA A 103 1.13 -17.72 -9.20
N THR A 104 0.03 -18.05 -9.86
CA THR A 104 -0.42 -17.35 -11.08
C THR A 104 -1.30 -16.17 -10.73
N LEU A 105 -0.75 -14.97 -10.91
CA LEU A 105 -1.48 -13.70 -10.78
C LEU A 105 -2.16 -13.32 -12.10
N VAL A 106 -3.33 -12.70 -11.99
CA VAL A 106 -4.17 -12.32 -13.12
C VAL A 106 -4.71 -10.91 -12.91
N GLY A 107 -4.81 -10.13 -13.99
CA GLY A 107 -5.21 -8.72 -13.99
C GLY A 107 -4.03 -7.79 -14.26
N GLU A 108 -4.31 -6.49 -14.44
CA GLU A 108 -3.27 -5.45 -14.51
C GLU A 108 -2.74 -5.19 -13.10
N LEU A 109 -1.51 -5.58 -12.82
CA LEU A 109 -0.90 -5.51 -11.48
C LEU A 109 -0.22 -4.17 -11.19
N ASP A 110 0.12 -3.40 -12.24
CA ASP A 110 0.76 -2.10 -12.10
C ASP A 110 -0.30 -1.02 -11.83
N PRO A 111 -0.29 -0.37 -10.65
CA PRO A 111 -1.26 0.66 -10.32
C PRO A 111 -1.32 1.81 -11.32
N ARG A 112 -0.20 2.17 -11.97
CA ARG A 112 -0.18 3.27 -12.95
C ARG A 112 -0.92 2.90 -14.23
N LYS A 113 -0.66 1.70 -14.74
CA LYS A 113 -1.36 1.19 -15.92
C LYS A 113 -2.84 0.98 -15.64
N LEU A 114 -3.17 0.56 -14.41
CA LEU A 114 -4.55 0.47 -13.96
C LEU A 114 -5.23 1.84 -13.96
N GLU A 115 -4.58 2.88 -13.42
CA GLU A 115 -5.09 4.26 -13.45
C GLU A 115 -5.34 4.73 -14.89
N ASP A 116 -4.40 4.50 -15.80
CA ASP A 116 -4.55 4.85 -17.22
C ASP A 116 -5.75 4.13 -17.85
N SER A 117 -5.89 2.82 -17.57
CA SER A 117 -6.98 2.00 -18.10
C SER A 117 -8.36 2.42 -17.56
N LEU A 118 -8.43 2.82 -16.30
CA LEU A 118 -9.65 3.34 -15.67
C LEU A 118 -10.00 4.74 -16.21
N ALA A 119 -9.00 5.60 -16.43
CA ALA A 119 -9.22 6.92 -17.04
C ALA A 119 -9.80 6.80 -18.45
N GLU A 120 -9.41 5.76 -19.18
CA GLU A 120 -9.92 5.42 -20.51
C GLU A 120 -11.24 4.63 -20.50
N ARG A 121 -11.83 4.36 -19.32
CA ARG A 121 -13.09 3.60 -19.14
C ARG A 121 -13.05 2.17 -19.70
N ARG A 122 -11.91 1.48 -19.57
CA ARG A 122 -11.76 0.06 -19.97
C ARG A 122 -12.14 -0.90 -18.84
N ASP A 123 -13.14 -0.54 -18.03
CA ASP A 123 -13.46 -1.17 -16.75
C ASP A 123 -13.73 -2.68 -16.84
N LEU A 124 -14.38 -3.12 -17.92
CA LEU A 124 -14.73 -4.53 -18.16
C LEU A 124 -13.52 -5.38 -18.58
N GLU A 125 -12.49 -4.77 -19.17
CA GLU A 125 -11.26 -5.45 -19.57
C GLU A 125 -10.33 -5.67 -18.36
N LEU A 126 -10.54 -4.92 -17.27
CA LEU A 126 -9.74 -4.98 -16.05
C LEU A 126 -10.09 -6.14 -15.13
N VAL A 127 -11.28 -6.72 -15.26
CA VAL A 127 -11.72 -7.84 -14.42
C VAL A 127 -11.40 -9.14 -15.15
N PRO A 128 -10.30 -9.83 -14.80
CA PRO A 128 -10.00 -11.10 -15.45
C PRO A 128 -11.05 -12.15 -15.08
N VAL A 129 -11.49 -12.90 -16.07
CA VAL A 129 -12.44 -14.01 -15.91
C VAL A 129 -11.74 -15.38 -15.88
N GLU A 130 -10.53 -15.45 -16.42
CA GLU A 130 -9.72 -16.68 -16.48
C GLU A 130 -8.22 -16.36 -16.39
N CYS A 131 -7.42 -17.34 -15.96
CA CYS A 131 -5.97 -17.26 -16.05
C CYS A 131 -5.47 -17.68 -17.44
N GLY A 132 -4.17 -17.50 -17.71
CA GLY A 132 -3.55 -17.91 -18.99
C GLY A 132 -3.70 -19.40 -19.36
N SER A 133 -4.02 -20.26 -18.38
CA SER A 133 -4.30 -21.69 -18.59
C SER A 133 -5.80 -22.01 -18.70
N GLY A 134 -6.67 -21.00 -18.79
CA GLY A 134 -8.13 -21.17 -18.94
C GLY A 134 -8.90 -21.49 -17.66
N HIS A 135 -8.27 -21.45 -16.48
CA HIS A 135 -8.98 -21.69 -15.22
C HIS A 135 -9.78 -20.46 -14.80
N ARG A 136 -11.06 -20.66 -14.44
CA ARG A 136 -11.98 -19.60 -13.96
C ARG A 136 -12.05 -19.45 -12.45
N ALA A 137 -11.39 -20.32 -11.70
CA ALA A 137 -11.38 -20.26 -10.24
C ALA A 137 -10.36 -19.21 -9.75
N LEU A 138 -10.79 -17.95 -9.76
CA LEU A 138 -9.98 -16.80 -9.33
C LEU A 138 -10.32 -16.39 -7.89
N LYS A 139 -9.33 -15.87 -7.17
CA LYS A 139 -9.46 -15.34 -5.81
C LYS A 139 -8.94 -13.89 -5.77
N PRO A 140 -9.68 -12.93 -5.22
CA PRO A 140 -9.17 -11.58 -5.04
C PRO A 140 -8.03 -11.55 -4.03
N LEU A 141 -7.00 -10.75 -4.32
CA LEU A 141 -5.85 -10.53 -3.43
C LEU A 141 -6.10 -9.42 -2.40
N HIS A 142 -6.83 -8.38 -2.80
CA HIS A 142 -7.21 -7.27 -1.91
C HIS A 142 -8.23 -7.74 -0.84
N PRO A 143 -8.19 -7.22 0.40
CA PRO A 143 -7.28 -6.19 0.94
C PRO A 143 -6.04 -6.76 1.66
N ASN A 144 -5.86 -8.08 1.69
CA ASN A 144 -5.00 -8.73 2.68
C ASN A 144 -3.65 -9.21 2.13
N LYS A 145 -3.38 -9.08 0.83
CA LYS A 145 -2.08 -9.44 0.25
C LYS A 145 -1.35 -8.21 -0.28
N PHE A 146 -0.03 -8.26 -0.19
CA PHE A 146 0.88 -7.34 -0.86
C PHE A 146 1.45 -7.99 -2.11
N LEU A 147 1.73 -7.18 -3.14
CA LEU A 147 2.50 -7.55 -4.31
C LEU A 147 3.94 -7.12 -4.13
N VAL A 148 4.89 -7.92 -4.58
CA VAL A 148 6.33 -7.62 -4.55
C VAL A 148 6.74 -6.97 -5.87
N LEU A 149 7.48 -5.86 -5.82
CA LEU A 149 8.03 -5.18 -6.99
C LEU A 149 9.53 -5.45 -7.10
N GLU A 150 9.92 -6.25 -8.10
CA GLU A 150 11.32 -6.55 -8.43
C GLU A 150 11.59 -6.25 -9.90
N GLY A 151 12.61 -5.42 -10.19
CA GLY A 151 12.99 -5.11 -11.57
C GLY A 151 11.87 -4.49 -12.43
N GLY A 152 10.91 -3.79 -11.81
CA GLY A 152 9.75 -3.22 -12.50
C GLY A 152 8.60 -4.20 -12.75
N LYS A 153 8.65 -5.41 -12.22
CA LYS A 153 7.58 -6.42 -12.34
C LYS A 153 6.94 -6.71 -10.98
N PHE A 154 5.63 -6.75 -10.97
CA PHE A 154 4.84 -7.15 -9.81
C PHE A 154 4.66 -8.67 -9.77
N SER A 155 4.84 -9.26 -8.60
CA SER A 155 4.70 -10.69 -8.37
C SER A 155 4.05 -10.98 -7.02
N ALA A 156 3.59 -12.22 -6.84
CA ALA A 156 3.13 -12.69 -5.54
C ALA A 156 4.34 -12.84 -4.60
N PRO A 157 4.19 -12.53 -3.30
CA PRO A 157 5.23 -12.82 -2.33
C PRO A 157 5.47 -14.33 -2.29
N LYS A 158 6.73 -14.74 -2.39
CA LYS A 158 7.12 -16.13 -2.13
C LYS A 158 6.82 -16.43 -0.67
N GLU A 159 5.87 -17.32 -0.40
CA GLU A 159 5.66 -17.82 0.97
C GLU A 159 6.96 -18.49 1.44
N ARG A 160 7.34 -18.20 2.69
CA ARG A 160 8.53 -18.76 3.33
C ARG A 160 8.25 -20.15 3.88
#